data_AF-A3D4M5-F1
#
_entry.id   AF-A3D4M5-F1
#
_cell.length_a   1.000
_cell.length_b   1.000
_cell.length_c   1.000
_cell.angle_alpha   90.00
_cell.angle_beta   90.00
_cell.angle_gamma   90.00
#
_symmetry.space_group_name_H-M   'P 1'
#
loop_
_entity.id
_entity.type
_entity.pdbx_description
1 polymer ?
#
loop_
_entity_poly.entity_id
_entity_poly.type
_entity_poly.pdbx_seq_one_letter_code
_entity_poly.pdbx_strand_id
1 'polypeptide(L)'
;MYDFNGLRIYFKDEHLHTTFTNERVFSYVDIEECARRGLKIVPRDMTWHLDGSCDVHDLYHPWESLPSSFTGIAFKLYQASGFREQPCIELKASPAKITQGHNVFGSESLELGVRSVFQALVSALPNFAHMLDFDTAEFFRIDSTFSIKLPNSDCLASALDSLSRVSNRYLRPSRDGDYETTIYFNKVRGEAGRNTGRSSSLCIYSKLDEVLHQLDELREKAKKEKTSRYDSVISALESESLQYFATNRLRFESRICARFFERHQLPTRVIDLLEFVRGYESENGKGSFCRFLWQTAMKDLLDAISGQVITVVHDSKVKKLLHSLYDTIDKNGKLRTAKTVRLFGFYRRLCTEGYAKVKRTMGTTGKSSFYNAVNDLLAAGFSKAQLQNLDKKETLPLVHLLEFDFNAQRPADYVEPVMPLAALDYREFLAVMSGSAAMQDEALTLDRRLAISLEGFGLPASYVEGLKAGRSIRLTGERSLSLALWEDGEFDLVESVAENELQCIRDKLEFRRLSRDSALSVEDAQSEMAYLGFNPASRYSYKSNVQGVK
;
A
#
# COMPACT_ATOMS: atom_id res chain seq x y z
N MET A 1 -10.17 0.77 1.25
CA MET A 1 -8.71 1.02 1.29
C MET A 1 -8.11 1.11 -0.12
N TYR A 2 -6.97 1.80 -0.27
CA TYR A 2 -6.21 1.81 -1.52
C TYR A 2 -5.28 0.59 -1.62
N ASP A 3 -5.47 -0.23 -2.66
CA ASP A 3 -4.75 -1.49 -2.84
C ASP A 3 -3.56 -1.36 -3.80
N PHE A 4 -3.65 -0.45 -4.78
CA PHE A 4 -2.58 -0.22 -5.75
C PHE A 4 -2.62 1.21 -6.30
N ASN A 5 -1.47 1.87 -6.39
CA ASN A 5 -1.30 3.17 -7.02
C ASN A 5 -0.25 3.08 -8.14
N GLY A 6 -0.59 3.68 -9.28
CA GLY A 6 0.31 3.91 -10.39
C GLY A 6 0.58 5.40 -10.53
N LEU A 7 1.81 5.80 -10.26
CA LEU A 7 2.27 7.18 -10.27
C LEU A 7 3.32 7.40 -11.36
N ARG A 8 3.28 8.56 -11.99
CA ARG A 8 4.29 9.04 -12.92
C ARG A 8 4.92 10.30 -12.36
N ILE A 9 6.23 10.45 -12.47
CA ILE A 9 6.96 11.66 -12.08
C ILE A 9 7.87 12.05 -13.24
N TYR A 10 7.84 13.32 -13.64
CA TYR A 10 8.66 13.84 -14.74
C TYR A 10 9.98 14.40 -14.20
N PHE A 11 10.91 14.67 -15.11
CA PHE A 11 12.21 15.25 -14.78
C PHE A 11 12.12 16.78 -14.73
N LYS A 12 12.95 17.40 -13.88
CA LYS A 12 13.14 18.86 -13.90
C LYS A 12 13.74 19.30 -15.23
N ASP A 13 13.36 20.48 -15.70
CA ASP A 13 13.79 21.02 -16.99
C ASP A 13 15.33 21.08 -17.15
N GLU A 14 16.06 21.35 -16.07
CA GLU A 14 17.54 21.41 -16.07
C GLU A 14 18.22 20.06 -16.39
N HIS A 15 17.49 18.95 -16.27
CA HIS A 15 17.96 17.60 -16.62
C HIS A 15 17.43 17.11 -17.97
N LEU A 16 16.68 17.94 -18.68
CA LEU A 16 16.13 17.62 -19.99
C LEU A 16 17.03 18.16 -21.10
N HIS A 17 17.29 17.31 -22.09
CA HIS A 17 17.84 17.70 -23.37
C HIS A 17 16.72 17.70 -24.39
N THR A 18 16.53 18.84 -25.06
CA THR A 18 15.48 18.99 -26.06
C THR A 18 16.09 19.06 -27.44
N THR A 19 15.59 18.22 -28.35
CA THR A 19 15.93 18.24 -29.76
C THR A 19 14.68 18.47 -30.61
N PHE A 20 14.88 19.06 -31.78
CA PHE A 20 13.82 19.33 -32.73
C PHE A 20 14.04 18.47 -33.99
N THR A 21 13.15 17.50 -34.20
CA THR A 21 13.23 16.54 -35.30
C THR A 21 11.84 16.33 -35.89
N ASN A 22 11.72 16.32 -37.22
CA ASN A 22 10.45 16.09 -37.92
C ASN A 22 9.29 17.00 -37.45
N GLU A 23 9.57 18.30 -37.27
CA GLU A 23 8.60 19.30 -36.79
C GLU A 23 8.04 19.03 -35.38
N ARG A 24 8.69 18.16 -34.60
CA ARG A 24 8.31 17.82 -33.24
C ARG A 24 9.46 18.04 -32.27
N VAL A 25 9.08 18.50 -31.09
CA VAL A 25 9.98 18.65 -29.94
C VAL A 25 10.05 17.31 -29.23
N PHE A 26 11.26 16.79 -29.06
CA PHE A 26 11.52 15.60 -28.26
C PHE A 26 12.44 15.96 -27.11
N SER A 27 12.01 15.65 -25.88
CA SER A 27 12.86 15.79 -24.71
C SER A 27 13.34 14.42 -24.25
N TYR A 28 14.61 14.31 -23.87
CA TYR A 28 15.17 13.10 -23.29
C TYR A 28 16.06 13.46 -22.09
N VAL A 29 16.34 12.47 -21.25
CA VAL A 29 17.26 12.63 -20.11
C VAL A 29 18.55 11.89 -20.40
N ASP A 30 19.70 12.44 -19.98
CA ASP A 30 20.96 11.72 -20.03
C ASP A 30 20.89 10.45 -19.17
N ILE A 31 20.88 9.29 -19.83
CA ILE A 31 20.74 8.00 -19.17
C ILE A 31 22.02 7.57 -18.44
N GLU A 32 23.18 8.04 -18.89
CA GLU A 32 24.44 7.80 -18.19
C GLU A 32 24.48 8.60 -16.89
N GLU A 33 23.98 9.84 -16.93
CA GLU A 33 23.85 10.65 -15.71
C GLU A 33 22.87 10.02 -14.72
N CYS A 34 21.75 9.46 -15.20
CA CYS A 34 20.87 8.66 -14.37
C CYS A 34 21.64 7.50 -13.70
N ALA A 35 22.51 6.81 -14.45
CA ALA A 35 23.32 5.70 -13.94
C ALA A 35 24.33 6.16 -12.88
N ARG A 36 25.02 7.28 -13.11
CA ARG A 36 25.94 7.89 -12.13
C ARG A 36 25.24 8.23 -10.81
N ARG A 37 23.95 8.55 -10.87
CA ARG A 37 23.10 8.85 -9.71
C ARG A 37 22.45 7.62 -9.06
N GLY A 38 22.88 6.42 -9.43
CA GLY A 38 22.51 5.15 -8.79
C GLY A 38 21.41 4.38 -9.52
N LEU A 39 20.93 4.86 -10.66
CA LEU A 39 19.93 4.14 -11.45
C LEU A 39 20.56 2.92 -12.15
N LYS A 40 19.89 1.77 -12.10
CA LYS A 40 20.38 0.57 -12.80
C LYS A 40 20.16 0.67 -14.31
N ILE A 41 21.21 0.96 -15.06
CA ILE A 41 21.18 0.99 -16.53
C ILE A 41 21.86 -0.25 -17.12
N VAL A 42 21.26 -0.83 -18.15
CA VAL A 42 21.81 -1.97 -18.89
C VAL A 42 21.75 -1.70 -20.39
N PRO A 43 22.73 -2.18 -21.18
CA PRO A 43 22.65 -2.10 -22.63
C PRO A 43 21.72 -3.14 -23.23
N ARG A 44 21.23 -2.87 -24.45
CA ARG A 44 20.61 -3.92 -25.28
C ARG A 44 21.66 -4.66 -26.08
N ASP A 45 22.59 -3.91 -26.67
CA ASP A 45 23.61 -4.44 -27.56
C ASP A 45 25.02 -4.01 -27.10
N MET A 46 25.96 -4.93 -27.21
CA MET A 46 27.38 -4.71 -26.93
C MET A 46 28.22 -5.26 -28.07
N THR A 47 29.07 -4.41 -28.63
CA THR A 47 30.00 -4.78 -29.71
C THR A 47 31.40 -4.83 -29.16
N TRP A 48 32.06 -5.97 -29.27
CA TRP A 48 33.47 -6.13 -28.87
C TRP A 48 34.39 -5.88 -30.06
N HIS A 49 35.41 -5.06 -29.83
CA HIS A 49 36.45 -4.77 -30.80
C HIS A 49 37.64 -5.70 -30.64
N LEU A 50 38.41 -5.86 -31.71
CA LEU A 50 39.60 -6.74 -31.74
C LEU A 50 40.72 -6.26 -30.79
N ASP A 51 40.73 -4.99 -30.43
CA ASP A 51 41.68 -4.40 -29.47
C ASP A 51 41.25 -4.60 -28.00
N GLY A 52 40.12 -5.27 -27.76
CA GLY A 52 39.56 -5.52 -26.43
C GLY A 52 38.69 -4.38 -25.90
N SER A 53 38.50 -3.30 -26.64
CA SER A 53 37.50 -2.27 -26.30
C SER A 53 36.08 -2.74 -26.63
N CYS A 54 35.07 -2.09 -26.05
CA CYS A 54 33.67 -2.44 -26.27
C CYS A 54 32.82 -1.18 -26.44
N ASP A 55 32.01 -1.18 -27.50
CA ASP A 55 30.95 -0.20 -27.70
C ASP A 55 29.64 -0.73 -27.12
N VAL A 56 28.92 0.17 -26.46
CA VAL A 56 27.68 -0.13 -25.77
C VAL A 56 26.57 0.69 -26.39
N HIS A 57 25.48 0.02 -26.81
CA HIS A 57 24.38 0.66 -27.52
C HIS A 57 23.03 0.43 -26.81
N ASP A 58 22.10 1.35 -27.07
CA ASP A 58 20.70 1.28 -26.63
C ASP A 58 20.54 1.04 -25.11
N LEU A 59 21.24 1.86 -24.33
CA LEU A 59 21.10 1.88 -22.87
C LEU A 59 19.62 2.05 -22.47
N TYR A 60 19.16 1.23 -21.53
CA TYR A 60 17.82 1.32 -20.98
C TYR A 60 17.75 0.92 -19.52
N HIS A 61 16.68 1.35 -18.86
CA HIS A 61 16.35 0.93 -17.51
C HIS A 61 15.33 -0.24 -17.55
N PRO A 62 15.68 -1.44 -17.03
CA PRO A 62 14.72 -2.54 -16.89
C PRO A 62 13.67 -2.22 -15.82
N TRP A 63 12.66 -3.07 -15.65
CA TRP A 63 11.83 -2.95 -14.45
C TRP A 63 12.67 -3.34 -13.22
N GLU A 64 12.68 -2.46 -12.23
CA GLU A 64 13.35 -2.68 -10.95
C GLU A 64 12.32 -2.63 -9.80
N SER A 65 12.71 -3.14 -8.64
CA SER A 65 11.93 -3.06 -7.41
C SER A 65 12.70 -2.28 -6.36
N LEU A 66 12.25 -1.06 -6.05
CA LEU A 66 12.83 -0.23 -5.00
C LEU A 66 12.53 -0.87 -3.63
N PRO A 67 13.51 -0.89 -2.71
CA PRO A 67 13.26 -1.36 -1.36
C PRO A 67 12.26 -0.44 -0.64
N SER A 68 11.46 -1.05 0.25
CA SER A 68 10.65 -0.35 1.24
C SER A 68 10.68 -1.18 2.54
N SER A 69 10.05 -0.68 3.61
CA SER A 69 10.00 -1.38 4.90
C SER A 69 9.38 -2.78 4.86
N PHE A 70 8.56 -3.09 3.84
CA PHE A 70 7.91 -4.41 3.73
C PHE A 70 7.94 -5.00 2.32
N THR A 71 7.33 -4.34 1.33
CA THR A 71 7.23 -4.85 -0.04
C THR A 71 7.79 -3.87 -1.05
N GLY A 72 8.56 -4.35 -2.03
CA GLY A 72 9.20 -3.46 -2.99
C GLY A 72 8.22 -2.71 -3.90
N ILE A 73 8.64 -1.54 -4.37
CA ILE A 73 7.90 -0.68 -5.30
C ILE A 73 8.42 -0.95 -6.70
N ALA A 74 7.56 -1.35 -7.64
CA ALA A 74 7.97 -1.54 -9.02
C ALA A 74 8.21 -0.18 -9.68
N PHE A 75 9.36 -0.05 -10.34
CA PHE A 75 9.90 1.23 -10.78
C PHE A 75 10.53 1.10 -12.16
N LYS A 76 10.27 2.08 -13.05
CA LYS A 76 10.89 2.13 -14.38
C LYS A 76 11.01 3.53 -14.95
N LEU A 77 12.19 3.87 -15.45
CA LEU A 77 12.43 5.02 -16.34
C LEU A 77 11.93 4.75 -17.77
N TYR A 78 11.25 5.74 -18.33
CA TYR A 78 10.91 5.83 -19.75
C TYR A 78 11.63 7.04 -20.35
N GLN A 79 12.58 6.78 -21.25
CA GLN A 79 13.05 7.78 -22.21
C GLN A 79 11.88 8.07 -23.16
N ALA A 80 11.59 9.35 -23.42
CA ALA A 80 10.49 9.75 -24.30
C ALA A 80 10.46 8.85 -25.56
N SER A 81 9.26 8.40 -25.91
CA SER A 81 9.02 7.46 -27.02
C SER A 81 7.81 7.93 -27.80
N GLY A 82 7.50 7.37 -28.97
CA GLY A 82 6.34 7.81 -29.77
C GLY A 82 4.98 7.82 -29.04
N PHE A 83 4.88 7.23 -27.83
CA PHE A 83 3.70 7.25 -26.96
C PHE A 83 3.83 8.16 -25.72
N ARG A 84 5.00 8.78 -25.50
CA ARG A 84 5.33 9.66 -24.37
C ARG A 84 6.22 10.80 -24.83
N GLU A 85 5.68 12.00 -24.79
CA GLU A 85 6.37 13.19 -25.29
C GLU A 85 7.51 13.66 -24.36
N GLN A 86 7.44 13.28 -23.08
CA GLN A 86 8.42 13.65 -22.06
C GLN A 86 8.96 12.43 -21.31
N PRO A 87 10.25 12.45 -20.93
CA PRO A 87 10.83 11.39 -20.13
C PRO A 87 10.25 11.43 -18.71
N CYS A 88 10.02 10.26 -18.13
CA CYS A 88 9.43 10.14 -16.81
C CYS A 88 9.80 8.81 -16.17
N ILE A 89 9.58 8.71 -14.87
CA ILE A 89 9.54 7.44 -14.18
C ILE A 89 8.11 6.99 -13.94
N GLU A 90 7.88 5.68 -13.91
CA GLU A 90 6.65 5.09 -13.39
C GLU A 90 6.92 4.30 -12.11
N LEU A 91 6.11 4.57 -11.10
CA LEU A 91 6.08 3.88 -9.82
C LEU A 91 4.76 3.12 -9.70
N LYS A 92 4.85 1.86 -9.26
CA LYS A 92 3.73 0.93 -9.11
C LYS A 92 3.86 0.25 -7.75
N ALA A 93 2.95 0.55 -6.84
CA ALA A 93 3.04 0.07 -5.47
C ALA A 93 1.65 -0.22 -4.90
N SER A 94 1.59 -1.10 -3.90
CA SER A 94 0.43 -1.21 -3.02
C SER A 94 0.66 -0.35 -1.78
N PRO A 95 -0.10 0.75 -1.58
CA PRO A 95 0.03 1.60 -0.40
C PRO A 95 -0.09 0.83 0.92
N ALA A 96 -1.01 -0.13 1.00
CA ALA A 96 -1.17 -0.98 2.17
C ALA A 96 0.05 -1.89 2.39
N LYS A 97 0.57 -2.54 1.34
CA LYS A 97 1.73 -3.43 1.52
C LYS A 97 3.01 -2.66 1.87
N ILE A 98 3.20 -1.43 1.38
CA ILE A 98 4.39 -0.63 1.75
C ILE A 98 4.32 -0.05 3.17
N THR A 99 3.13 0.20 3.72
CA THR A 99 2.97 0.84 5.04
C THR A 99 2.86 -0.15 6.20
N GLN A 100 2.39 -1.38 5.95
CA GLN A 100 2.12 -2.37 7.00
C GLN A 100 2.36 -3.84 6.55
N GLY A 101 2.89 -4.05 5.33
CA GLY A 101 3.31 -5.38 4.84
C GLY A 101 2.24 -6.27 4.22
N HIS A 102 0.96 -5.95 4.37
CA HIS A 102 -0.14 -6.71 3.77
C HIS A 102 -1.27 -5.80 3.26
N ASN A 103 -2.14 -6.38 2.44
CA ASN A 103 -3.35 -5.73 1.91
C ASN A 103 -4.64 -6.50 2.30
N VAL A 104 -4.67 -7.10 3.48
CA VAL A 104 -5.90 -7.72 4.01
C VAL A 104 -6.93 -6.64 4.40
N PHE A 105 -6.49 -5.59 5.07
CA PHE A 105 -7.20 -4.34 5.38
C PHE A 105 -6.17 -3.19 5.31
N GLY A 106 -6.57 -1.93 5.45
CA GLY A 106 -5.62 -0.81 5.41
C GLY A 106 -6.27 0.57 5.27
N SER A 107 -5.43 1.56 5.00
CA SER A 107 -5.80 2.98 4.97
C SER A 107 -6.74 3.35 3.81
N GLU A 108 -7.58 4.35 4.08
CA GLU A 108 -8.31 5.09 3.03
C GLU A 108 -7.75 6.49 2.78
N SER A 109 -6.59 6.83 3.36
CA SER A 109 -5.89 8.08 3.08
C SER A 109 -5.07 7.94 1.80
N LEU A 110 -5.44 8.71 0.76
CA LEU A 110 -4.69 8.73 -0.51
C LEU A 110 -3.31 9.35 -0.30
N GLU A 111 -3.24 10.42 0.50
CA GLU A 111 -2.01 11.14 0.82
C GLU A 111 -0.99 10.26 1.55
N LEU A 112 -1.44 9.45 2.53
CA LEU A 112 -0.57 8.49 3.21
C LEU A 112 0.14 7.58 2.21
N GLY A 113 -0.62 7.06 1.24
CA GLY A 113 -0.07 6.19 0.20
C GLY A 113 0.95 6.89 -0.71
N VAL A 114 0.65 8.12 -1.14
CA VAL A 114 1.55 8.93 -1.98
C VAL A 114 2.85 9.22 -1.23
N ARG A 115 2.76 9.77 -0.02
CA ARG A 115 3.91 10.14 0.79
C ARG A 115 4.82 8.94 1.07
N SER A 116 4.23 7.77 1.33
CA SER A 116 4.97 6.52 1.56
C SER A 116 5.74 6.06 0.31
N VAL A 117 5.15 6.21 -0.88
CA VAL A 117 5.83 5.89 -2.15
C VAL A 117 6.99 6.87 -2.42
N PHE A 118 6.76 8.17 -2.23
CA PHE A 118 7.79 9.19 -2.49
C PHE A 118 8.95 9.07 -1.51
N GLN A 119 8.67 8.89 -0.22
CA GLN A 119 9.71 8.69 0.79
C GLN A 119 10.56 7.44 0.49
N ALA A 120 9.93 6.34 0.07
CA ALA A 120 10.66 5.13 -0.30
C ALA A 120 11.57 5.34 -1.52
N LEU A 121 11.13 6.10 -2.53
CA LEU A 121 11.95 6.46 -3.68
C LEU A 121 13.16 7.30 -3.26
N VAL A 122 12.94 8.40 -2.52
CA VAL A 122 14.01 9.30 -2.07
C VAL A 122 15.00 8.56 -1.17
N SER A 123 14.51 7.67 -0.30
CA SER A 123 15.38 6.87 0.58
C SER A 123 16.21 5.84 -0.19
N ALA A 124 15.65 5.25 -1.25
CA ALA A 124 16.34 4.24 -2.05
C ALA A 124 17.33 4.85 -3.06
N LEU A 125 16.99 5.98 -3.67
CA LEU A 125 17.74 6.59 -4.76
C LEU A 125 17.81 8.13 -4.61
N PRO A 126 18.45 8.67 -3.55
CA PRO A 126 18.40 10.09 -3.23
C PRO A 126 18.96 11.00 -4.34
N ASN A 127 20.14 10.68 -4.86
CA ASN A 127 20.81 11.49 -5.90
C ASN A 127 20.04 11.51 -7.22
N PHE A 128 19.36 10.40 -7.54
CA PHE A 128 18.50 10.30 -8.72
C PHE A 128 17.16 11.02 -8.48
N ALA A 129 16.59 10.92 -7.28
CA ALA A 129 15.36 11.61 -6.93
C ALA A 129 15.49 13.14 -7.06
N HIS A 130 16.67 13.71 -6.86
CA HIS A 130 16.94 15.14 -7.11
C HIS A 130 16.69 15.57 -8.56
N MET A 131 16.75 14.64 -9.52
CA MET A 131 16.48 14.96 -10.93
C MET A 131 14.98 15.08 -11.24
N LEU A 132 14.13 14.60 -10.34
CA LEU A 132 12.69 14.49 -10.57
C LEU A 132 11.97 15.74 -10.06
N ASP A 133 10.94 16.13 -10.79
CA ASP A 133 10.01 17.17 -10.39
C ASP A 133 8.78 16.52 -9.77
N PHE A 134 8.74 16.46 -8.43
CA PHE A 134 7.61 15.86 -7.70
C PHE A 134 6.31 16.67 -7.82
N ASP A 135 6.37 17.96 -8.16
CA ASP A 135 5.17 18.80 -8.36
C ASP A 135 4.42 18.40 -9.64
N THR A 136 5.14 17.83 -10.62
CA THR A 136 4.56 17.31 -11.87
C THR A 136 4.00 15.90 -11.75
N ALA A 137 4.02 15.28 -10.57
CA ALA A 137 3.62 13.89 -10.42
C ALA A 137 2.13 13.67 -10.78
N GLU A 138 1.81 12.56 -11.44
CA GLU A 138 0.45 12.22 -11.90
C GLU A 138 0.05 10.79 -11.56
N PHE A 139 -1.23 10.58 -11.24
CA PHE A 139 -1.84 9.26 -11.20
C PHE A 139 -2.23 8.79 -12.60
N PHE A 140 -1.78 7.59 -12.98
CA PHE A 140 -2.32 6.87 -14.14
C PHE A 140 -3.18 5.66 -13.74
N ARG A 141 -3.13 5.26 -12.47
CA ARG A 141 -3.95 4.18 -11.91
C ARG A 141 -4.16 4.32 -10.40
N ILE A 142 -5.38 4.04 -9.94
CA ILE A 142 -5.72 3.90 -8.51
C ILE A 142 -6.63 2.69 -8.38
N ASP A 143 -6.30 1.75 -7.49
CA ASP A 143 -7.16 0.62 -7.20
C ASP A 143 -7.72 0.76 -5.79
N SER A 144 -9.04 0.81 -5.68
CA SER A 144 -9.77 0.85 -4.41
C SER A 144 -10.42 -0.49 -4.12
N THR A 145 -10.39 -0.90 -2.85
CA THR A 145 -10.94 -2.20 -2.43
C THR A 145 -11.84 -2.07 -1.22
N PHE A 146 -12.91 -2.88 -1.26
CA PHE A 146 -13.80 -3.17 -0.15
C PHE A 146 -14.08 -4.67 -0.13
N SER A 147 -14.51 -5.19 1.02
CA SER A 147 -14.81 -6.62 1.16
C SER A 147 -16.07 -6.85 1.97
N ILE A 148 -16.62 -8.05 1.80
CA ILE A 148 -17.70 -8.57 2.64
C ILE A 148 -17.24 -9.84 3.35
N LYS A 149 -17.70 -10.06 4.57
CA LYS A 149 -17.50 -11.31 5.30
C LYS A 149 -18.70 -12.21 5.03
N LEU A 150 -18.46 -13.38 4.47
CA LEU A 150 -19.50 -14.37 4.22
C LEU A 150 -19.59 -15.37 5.38
N PRO A 151 -20.78 -15.97 5.63
CA PRO A 151 -20.99 -16.83 6.79
C PRO A 151 -20.08 -18.07 6.83
N ASN A 152 -19.71 -18.61 5.66
CA ASN A 152 -18.88 -19.81 5.54
C ASN A 152 -18.29 -19.92 4.12
N SER A 153 -17.41 -20.90 3.94
CA SER A 153 -16.72 -21.19 2.68
C SER A 153 -17.66 -21.58 1.53
N ASP A 154 -18.77 -22.27 1.81
CA ASP A 154 -19.72 -22.66 0.76
C ASP A 154 -20.47 -21.44 0.21
N CYS A 155 -20.88 -20.52 1.09
CA CYS A 155 -21.45 -19.24 0.69
C CYS A 155 -20.45 -18.45 -0.17
N LEU A 156 -19.15 -18.50 0.16
CA LEU A 156 -18.10 -17.85 -0.62
C LEU A 156 -17.92 -18.47 -2.00
N ALA A 157 -17.82 -19.80 -2.08
CA ALA A 157 -17.70 -20.51 -3.36
C ALA A 157 -18.94 -20.29 -4.24
N SER A 158 -20.13 -20.33 -3.65
CA SER A 158 -21.40 -20.09 -4.36
C SER A 158 -21.50 -18.64 -4.85
N ALA A 159 -21.06 -17.66 -4.05
CA ALA A 159 -21.03 -16.26 -4.45
C ALA A 159 -20.08 -16.02 -5.63
N LEU A 160 -18.86 -16.58 -5.58
CA LEU A 160 -17.91 -16.53 -6.70
C LEU A 160 -18.50 -17.19 -7.95
N ASP A 161 -19.01 -18.41 -7.84
CA ASP A 161 -19.63 -19.11 -8.97
C ASP A 161 -20.79 -18.32 -9.58
N SER A 162 -21.65 -17.72 -8.75
CA SER A 162 -22.73 -16.85 -9.22
C SER A 162 -22.20 -15.60 -9.93
N LEU A 163 -21.26 -14.88 -9.31
CA LEU A 163 -20.67 -13.65 -9.86
C LEU A 163 -19.96 -13.92 -11.19
N SER A 164 -19.35 -15.09 -11.37
CA SER A 164 -18.66 -15.47 -12.61
C SER A 164 -19.59 -15.51 -13.84
N ARG A 165 -20.90 -15.61 -13.62
CA ARG A 165 -21.94 -15.65 -14.66
C ARG A 165 -22.64 -14.30 -14.86
N VAL A 166 -22.35 -13.31 -14.02
CA VAL A 166 -22.99 -11.99 -14.10
C VAL A 166 -22.42 -11.22 -15.29
N SER A 167 -23.31 -10.68 -16.12
CA SER A 167 -22.94 -9.72 -17.16
C SER A 167 -24.02 -8.65 -17.25
N ASN A 168 -23.62 -7.40 -17.42
CA ASN A 168 -24.56 -6.26 -17.49
C ASN A 168 -23.94 -5.11 -18.28
N ARG A 169 -24.70 -4.47 -19.18
CA ARG A 169 -24.22 -3.36 -20.04
C ARG A 169 -22.87 -3.66 -20.70
N TYR A 170 -21.79 -2.99 -20.30
CA TYR A 170 -20.41 -3.18 -20.78
C TYR A 170 -19.56 -4.08 -19.88
N LEU A 171 -20.11 -4.57 -18.76
CA LEU A 171 -19.46 -5.46 -17.82
C LEU A 171 -19.54 -6.92 -18.33
N ARG A 172 -18.39 -7.53 -18.59
CA ARG A 172 -18.30 -8.94 -18.98
C ARG A 172 -17.32 -9.70 -18.08
N PRO A 173 -17.70 -10.90 -17.59
CA PRO A 173 -16.77 -11.75 -16.86
C PRO A 173 -15.74 -12.31 -17.85
N SER A 174 -14.50 -12.38 -17.41
CA SER A 174 -13.39 -12.90 -18.19
C SER A 174 -13.32 -14.40 -17.97
N ARG A 175 -13.38 -15.20 -19.05
CA ARG A 175 -13.40 -16.67 -18.98
C ARG A 175 -12.06 -17.32 -18.59
N ASP A 176 -11.01 -16.52 -18.37
CA ASP A 176 -9.65 -16.98 -18.07
C ASP A 176 -9.21 -16.34 -16.74
N GLY A 177 -9.76 -16.85 -15.64
CA GLY A 177 -9.23 -16.58 -14.31
C GLY A 177 -7.93 -17.36 -14.12
N ASP A 178 -6.88 -16.71 -13.62
CA ASP A 178 -5.61 -17.39 -13.33
C ASP A 178 -5.76 -18.34 -12.13
N TYR A 179 -6.81 -18.15 -11.31
CA TYR A 179 -7.14 -18.96 -10.14
C TYR A 179 -8.64 -19.23 -10.08
N GLU A 180 -9.01 -20.43 -9.62
CA GLU A 180 -10.42 -20.84 -9.44
C GLU A 180 -11.19 -19.92 -8.47
N THR A 181 -10.47 -19.27 -7.55
CA THR A 181 -11.02 -18.41 -6.49
C THR A 181 -11.03 -16.91 -6.87
N THR A 182 -10.76 -16.57 -8.14
CA THR A 182 -10.65 -15.18 -8.63
C THR A 182 -11.44 -14.97 -9.92
N ILE A 183 -12.19 -13.88 -9.98
CA ILE A 183 -13.01 -13.48 -11.12
C ILE A 183 -12.57 -12.09 -11.58
N TYR A 184 -12.32 -11.97 -12.87
CA TYR A 184 -12.01 -10.68 -13.47
C TYR A 184 -13.16 -10.21 -14.36
N PHE A 185 -13.54 -8.95 -14.26
CA PHE A 185 -14.43 -8.31 -15.19
C PHE A 185 -13.66 -7.32 -16.06
N ASN A 186 -13.90 -7.39 -17.36
CA ASN A 186 -13.23 -6.52 -18.33
C ASN A 186 -11.69 -6.58 -18.21
N LYS A 187 -11.11 -7.78 -17.97
CA LYS A 187 -9.65 -7.98 -18.03
C LYS A 187 -9.17 -7.66 -19.45
N VAL A 188 -8.08 -6.91 -19.54
CA VAL A 188 -7.42 -6.60 -20.81
C VAL A 188 -6.54 -7.79 -21.20
N ARG A 189 -6.62 -8.26 -22.46
CA ARG A 189 -5.79 -9.36 -22.98
C ARG A 189 -4.74 -8.84 -23.97
N GLY A 190 -3.51 -9.36 -23.86
CA GLY A 190 -2.42 -9.13 -24.82
C GLY A 190 -1.96 -7.68 -24.95
N GLU A 191 -1.00 -7.44 -25.85
CA GLU A 191 -0.51 -6.08 -26.16
C GLU A 191 -1.58 -5.22 -26.85
N ALA A 192 -2.39 -5.84 -27.73
CA ALA A 192 -3.48 -5.18 -28.44
C ALA A 192 -4.58 -4.62 -27.52
N GLY A 193 -4.73 -5.17 -26.31
CA GLY A 193 -5.72 -4.72 -25.35
C GLY A 193 -5.30 -3.48 -24.55
N ARG A 194 -4.00 -3.14 -24.49
CA ARG A 194 -3.46 -2.05 -23.65
C ARG A 194 -4.03 -0.67 -24.02
N ASN A 195 -4.51 -0.51 -25.26
CA ASN A 195 -5.11 0.72 -25.78
C ASN A 195 -6.64 0.68 -25.86
N THR A 196 -7.32 -0.24 -25.17
CA THR A 196 -8.80 -0.35 -25.22
C THR A 196 -9.54 0.83 -24.58
N GLY A 197 -8.83 1.84 -24.04
CA GLY A 197 -9.45 3.05 -23.50
C GLY A 197 -10.48 2.76 -22.41
N ARG A 198 -10.26 1.71 -21.60
CA ARG A 198 -11.19 1.39 -20.51
C ARG A 198 -11.00 2.36 -19.36
N SER A 199 -12.12 2.80 -18.77
CA SER A 199 -12.10 3.59 -17.54
C SER A 199 -11.76 2.71 -16.33
N SER A 200 -12.25 1.47 -16.27
CA SER A 200 -12.03 0.60 -15.14
C SER A 200 -12.07 -0.89 -15.50
N SER A 201 -11.49 -1.72 -14.63
CA SER A 201 -11.69 -3.18 -14.60
C SER A 201 -11.94 -3.63 -13.17
N LEU A 202 -12.63 -4.76 -12.97
CA LEU A 202 -12.96 -5.25 -11.63
C LEU A 202 -12.28 -6.60 -11.39
N CYS A 203 -11.87 -6.84 -10.16
CA CYS A 203 -11.34 -8.12 -9.70
C CYS A 203 -12.06 -8.50 -8.41
N ILE A 204 -12.56 -9.73 -8.34
CA ILE A 204 -13.27 -10.25 -7.18
C ILE A 204 -12.65 -11.58 -6.79
N TYR A 205 -12.24 -11.73 -5.53
CA TYR A 205 -11.51 -12.93 -5.11
C TYR A 205 -11.67 -13.25 -3.63
N SER A 206 -11.44 -14.52 -3.30
CA SER A 206 -11.34 -14.99 -1.92
C SER A 206 -10.07 -14.46 -1.26
N LYS A 207 -10.20 -13.67 -0.19
CA LYS A 207 -9.02 -13.02 0.39
C LYS A 207 -8.10 -14.00 1.13
N LEU A 208 -8.66 -14.98 1.84
CA LEU A 208 -7.83 -15.96 2.55
C LEU A 208 -7.01 -16.80 1.56
N ASP A 209 -7.62 -17.24 0.44
CA ASP A 209 -6.89 -18.04 -0.56
C ASP A 209 -5.76 -17.22 -1.21
N GLU A 210 -5.97 -15.92 -1.44
CA GLU A 210 -4.89 -15.03 -1.92
C GLU A 210 -3.77 -14.84 -0.89
N VAL A 211 -4.10 -14.69 0.40
CA VAL A 211 -3.11 -14.60 1.48
C VAL A 211 -2.26 -15.88 1.56
N LEU A 212 -2.90 -17.04 1.54
CA LEU A 212 -2.21 -18.33 1.60
C LEU A 212 -1.31 -18.53 0.38
N HIS A 213 -1.80 -18.17 -0.82
CA HIS A 213 -0.99 -18.23 -2.03
C HIS A 213 0.23 -17.30 -1.97
N GLN A 214 0.05 -16.06 -1.53
CA GLN A 214 1.16 -15.11 -1.37
C GLN A 214 2.19 -15.63 -0.35
N LEU A 215 1.73 -16.22 0.74
CA LEU A 215 2.57 -16.77 1.79
C LEU A 215 3.40 -17.96 1.27
N ASP A 216 2.81 -18.85 0.48
CA ASP A 216 3.53 -19.94 -0.19
C ASP A 216 4.59 -19.40 -1.16
N GLU A 217 4.26 -18.41 -2.00
CA GLU A 217 5.22 -17.79 -2.91
C GLU A 217 6.41 -17.15 -2.18
N LEU A 218 6.15 -16.43 -1.08
CA LEU A 218 7.18 -15.77 -0.28
C LEU A 218 8.09 -16.78 0.41
N ARG A 219 7.53 -17.88 0.96
CA ARG A 219 8.33 -18.96 1.56
C ARG A 219 9.23 -19.62 0.53
N GLU A 220 8.75 -19.86 -0.68
CA GLU A 220 9.58 -20.44 -1.75
C GLU A 220 10.68 -19.47 -2.20
N LYS A 221 10.39 -18.17 -2.31
CA LYS A 221 11.41 -17.14 -2.59
C LYS A 221 12.46 -17.07 -1.48
N ALA A 222 12.04 -17.05 -0.21
CA ALA A 222 12.95 -17.04 0.94
C ALA A 222 13.91 -18.24 0.93
N LYS A 223 13.40 -19.44 0.66
CA LYS A 223 14.22 -20.66 0.52
C LYS A 223 15.19 -20.57 -0.65
N LYS A 224 14.72 -20.12 -1.82
CA LYS A 224 15.52 -20.06 -3.06
C LYS A 224 16.63 -19.02 -2.97
N GLU A 225 16.31 -17.82 -2.48
CA GLU A 225 17.23 -16.70 -2.36
C GLU A 225 18.08 -16.76 -1.09
N LYS A 226 17.72 -17.63 -0.13
CA LYS A 226 18.39 -17.80 1.17
C LYS A 226 18.55 -16.46 1.90
N THR A 227 17.44 -15.74 2.03
CA THR A 227 17.39 -14.39 2.60
C THR A 227 16.30 -14.27 3.66
N SER A 228 16.56 -13.47 4.69
CA SER A 228 15.60 -13.10 5.74
C SER A 228 14.71 -11.92 5.33
N ARG A 229 14.89 -11.37 4.13
CA ARG A 229 14.14 -10.20 3.63
C ARG A 229 12.62 -10.37 3.73
N TYR A 230 12.13 -11.60 3.61
CA TYR A 230 10.70 -11.90 3.58
C TYR A 230 10.11 -12.21 4.96
N ASP A 231 10.94 -12.38 5.99
CA ASP A 231 10.52 -12.93 7.29
C ASP A 231 9.48 -12.05 7.97
N SER A 232 9.63 -10.73 7.91
CA SER A 232 8.67 -9.79 8.49
C SER A 232 7.29 -9.88 7.83
N VAL A 233 7.25 -9.97 6.50
CA VAL A 233 6.00 -10.09 5.73
C VAL A 233 5.39 -11.48 5.91
N ILE A 234 6.19 -12.54 5.93
CA ILE A 234 5.73 -13.90 6.19
C ILE A 234 5.09 -13.97 7.58
N SER A 235 5.76 -13.45 8.62
CA SER A 235 5.23 -13.41 9.98
C SER A 235 3.92 -12.63 10.07
N ALA A 236 3.82 -11.49 9.39
CA ALA A 236 2.57 -10.72 9.32
C ALA A 236 1.43 -11.53 8.68
N LEU A 237 1.68 -12.21 7.56
CA LEU A 237 0.67 -13.03 6.86
C LEU A 237 0.31 -14.33 7.61
N GLU A 238 1.22 -14.85 8.43
CA GLU A 238 1.01 -16.02 9.30
C GLU A 238 0.15 -15.71 10.53
N SER A 239 -0.02 -14.43 10.87
CA SER A 239 -0.79 -14.01 12.03
C SER A 239 -2.22 -14.58 12.01
N GLU A 240 -2.60 -15.25 13.09
CA GLU A 240 -3.93 -15.83 13.26
C GLU A 240 -5.04 -14.77 13.16
N SER A 241 -4.82 -13.58 13.73
CA SER A 241 -5.81 -12.49 13.71
C SER A 241 -6.02 -11.98 12.28
N LEU A 242 -4.95 -11.87 11.49
CA LEU A 242 -5.00 -11.45 10.09
C LEU A 242 -5.72 -12.49 9.23
N GLN A 243 -5.38 -13.78 9.37
CA GLN A 243 -6.04 -14.85 8.63
C GLN A 243 -7.51 -15.02 9.05
N TYR A 244 -7.83 -14.85 10.34
CA TYR A 244 -9.20 -14.85 10.82
C TYR A 244 -10.02 -13.72 10.17
N PHE A 245 -9.44 -12.52 10.07
CA PHE A 245 -10.08 -11.41 9.37
C PHE A 245 -10.29 -11.71 7.87
N ALA A 246 -9.31 -12.33 7.20
CA ALA A 246 -9.39 -12.71 5.80
C ALA A 246 -10.31 -13.91 5.51
N THR A 247 -10.59 -14.75 6.50
CA THR A 247 -11.38 -15.98 6.37
C THR A 247 -12.77 -15.68 5.80
N ASN A 248 -13.25 -16.46 4.82
CA ASN A 248 -14.55 -16.29 4.18
C ASN A 248 -14.82 -14.85 3.68
N ARG A 249 -13.78 -14.06 3.44
CA ARG A 249 -13.93 -12.66 3.02
C ARG A 249 -13.79 -12.58 1.50
N LEU A 250 -14.82 -12.04 0.86
CA LEU A 250 -14.82 -11.80 -0.58
C LEU A 250 -14.37 -10.36 -0.84
N ARG A 251 -13.23 -10.19 -1.52
CA ARG A 251 -12.67 -8.91 -1.91
C ARG A 251 -13.30 -8.43 -3.21
N PHE A 252 -13.65 -7.15 -3.26
CA PHE A 252 -14.09 -6.46 -4.47
C PHE A 252 -13.10 -5.32 -4.74
N GLU A 253 -12.31 -5.48 -5.79
CA GLU A 253 -11.28 -4.54 -6.21
C GLU A 253 -11.73 -3.82 -7.49
N SER A 254 -11.82 -2.50 -7.42
CA SER A 254 -12.06 -1.65 -8.57
C SER A 254 -10.74 -1.04 -9.02
N ARG A 255 -10.32 -1.36 -10.24
CA ARG A 255 -9.06 -0.89 -10.83
C ARG A 255 -9.34 0.28 -11.74
N ILE A 256 -9.00 1.49 -11.30
CA ILE A 256 -9.30 2.75 -11.98
C ILE A 256 -8.14 3.12 -12.90
N CYS A 257 -8.42 3.34 -14.18
CA CYS A 257 -7.42 3.69 -15.20
C CYS A 257 -7.54 5.17 -15.61
N ALA A 258 -6.51 5.69 -16.30
CA ALA A 258 -6.43 7.08 -16.79
C ALA A 258 -7.75 7.66 -17.35
N ARG A 259 -8.46 6.94 -18.22
CA ARG A 259 -9.72 7.43 -18.84
C ARG A 259 -10.87 7.64 -17.82
N PHE A 260 -10.81 7.00 -16.66
CA PHE A 260 -11.80 7.27 -15.60
C PHE A 260 -11.68 8.70 -15.09
N PHE A 261 -10.44 9.20 -14.92
CA PHE A 261 -10.21 10.57 -14.49
C PHE A 261 -10.83 11.56 -15.47
N GLU A 262 -10.57 11.39 -16.77
CA GLU A 262 -11.19 12.20 -17.83
C GLU A 262 -12.73 12.15 -17.79
N ARG A 263 -13.31 10.94 -17.73
CA ARG A 263 -14.77 10.75 -17.74
C ARG A 263 -15.45 11.43 -16.55
N HIS A 264 -14.80 11.39 -15.39
CA HIS A 264 -15.33 11.92 -14.14
C HIS A 264 -14.78 13.31 -13.79
N GLN A 265 -14.04 13.94 -14.72
CA GLN A 265 -13.44 15.28 -14.54
C GLN A 265 -12.59 15.37 -13.26
N LEU A 266 -11.86 14.30 -12.96
CA LEU A 266 -10.96 14.24 -11.81
C LEU A 266 -9.55 14.69 -12.23
N PRO A 267 -8.84 15.46 -11.38
CA PRO A 267 -7.45 15.77 -11.62
C PRO A 267 -6.59 14.50 -11.65
N THR A 268 -5.57 14.48 -12.53
CA THR A 268 -4.55 13.43 -12.56
C THR A 268 -3.31 13.82 -11.79
N ARG A 269 -2.94 15.11 -11.81
CA ARG A 269 -1.81 15.64 -11.04
C ARG A 269 -2.04 15.41 -9.56
N VAL A 270 -1.03 14.87 -8.88
CA VAL A 270 -1.16 14.37 -7.51
C VAL A 270 -1.57 15.48 -6.55
N ILE A 271 -0.94 16.64 -6.61
CA ILE A 271 -1.27 17.77 -5.72
C ILE A 271 -2.73 18.21 -5.87
N ASP A 272 -3.21 18.36 -7.11
CA ASP A 272 -4.58 18.78 -7.39
C ASP A 272 -5.60 17.72 -6.95
N LEU A 273 -5.28 16.44 -7.17
CA LEU A 273 -6.15 15.36 -6.77
C LEU A 273 -6.22 15.27 -5.25
N LEU A 274 -5.12 15.44 -4.52
CA LEU A 274 -5.12 15.46 -3.06
C LEU A 274 -5.93 16.64 -2.51
N GLU A 275 -5.82 17.82 -3.11
CA GLU A 275 -6.65 18.98 -2.75
C GLU A 275 -8.14 18.70 -3.01
N PHE A 276 -8.47 18.14 -4.17
CA PHE A 276 -9.82 17.70 -4.50
C PHE A 276 -10.35 16.68 -3.47
N VAL A 277 -9.55 15.69 -3.09
CA VAL A 277 -9.92 14.67 -2.10
C VAL A 277 -10.19 15.28 -0.73
N ARG A 278 -9.34 16.19 -0.26
CA ARG A 278 -9.56 16.89 1.02
C ARG A 278 -10.87 17.67 1.00
N GLY A 279 -11.15 18.38 -0.10
CA GLY A 279 -12.43 19.06 -0.30
C GLY A 279 -13.61 18.08 -0.27
N TYR A 280 -13.54 17.01 -1.06
CA TYR A 280 -14.57 15.98 -1.15
C TYR A 280 -14.88 15.33 0.21
N GLU A 281 -13.86 14.99 0.99
CA GLU A 281 -14.02 14.31 2.27
C GLU A 281 -14.43 15.27 3.40
N SER A 282 -14.18 16.57 3.25
CA SER A 282 -14.65 17.60 4.19
C SER A 282 -16.15 17.92 4.06
N GLU A 283 -16.76 17.64 2.90
CA GLU A 283 -18.20 17.76 2.70
C GLU A 283 -18.91 16.62 3.44
N ASN A 284 -19.33 16.90 4.68
CA ASN A 284 -20.01 15.94 5.56
C ASN A 284 -21.20 15.25 4.86
N GLY A 285 -21.03 13.95 4.54
CA GLY A 285 -22.12 13.07 4.13
C GLY A 285 -21.82 12.13 2.95
N LYS A 286 -20.74 12.34 2.18
CA LYS A 286 -20.46 11.53 0.98
C LYS A 286 -19.56 10.30 1.21
N GLY A 287 -18.94 10.17 2.39
CA GLY A 287 -18.00 9.09 2.71
C GLY A 287 -16.59 9.36 2.15
N SER A 288 -15.67 8.39 2.25
CA SER A 288 -14.30 8.55 1.74
C SER A 288 -14.24 8.61 0.22
N PHE A 289 -13.24 9.31 -0.34
CA PHE A 289 -13.02 9.31 -1.78
C PHE A 289 -12.68 7.90 -2.31
N CYS A 290 -12.02 7.08 -1.49
CA CYS A 290 -11.79 5.66 -1.78
C CYS A 290 -13.11 4.92 -2.02
N ARG A 291 -14.15 5.17 -1.22
CA ARG A 291 -15.48 4.59 -1.40
C ARG A 291 -16.15 5.09 -2.67
N PHE A 292 -16.04 6.38 -2.98
CA PHE A 292 -16.58 6.96 -4.21
C PHE A 292 -16.04 6.27 -5.46
N LEU A 293 -14.71 6.14 -5.56
CA LEU A 293 -14.05 5.46 -6.69
C LEU A 293 -14.58 4.03 -6.84
N TRP A 294 -14.64 3.30 -5.72
CA TRP A 294 -15.10 1.93 -5.69
C TRP A 294 -16.56 1.78 -6.12
N GLN A 295 -17.47 2.55 -5.52
CA GLN A 295 -18.90 2.47 -5.81
C GLN A 295 -19.18 2.85 -7.27
N THR A 296 -18.51 3.89 -7.77
CA THR A 296 -18.68 4.36 -9.15
C THR A 296 -18.23 3.31 -10.15
N ALA A 297 -17.09 2.66 -9.92
CA ALA A 297 -16.59 1.60 -10.80
C ALA A 297 -17.40 0.29 -10.70
N MET A 298 -17.90 -0.04 -9.50
CA MET A 298 -18.68 -1.26 -9.24
C MET A 298 -20.16 -1.12 -9.62
N LYS A 299 -20.65 0.09 -9.92
CA LYS A 299 -22.07 0.39 -10.16
C LYS A 299 -22.76 -0.62 -11.07
N ASP A 300 -22.21 -0.88 -12.27
CA ASP A 300 -22.83 -1.79 -13.23
C ASP A 300 -22.91 -3.24 -12.72
N LEU A 301 -21.96 -3.67 -11.89
CA LEU A 301 -22.00 -4.98 -11.22
C LEU A 301 -23.06 -4.99 -10.12
N LEU A 302 -23.07 -3.98 -9.25
CA LEU A 302 -24.00 -3.86 -8.12
C LEU A 302 -25.46 -3.79 -8.61
N ASP A 303 -25.71 -3.03 -9.68
CA ASP A 303 -27.01 -2.97 -10.35
C ASP A 303 -27.44 -4.34 -10.91
N ALA A 304 -26.49 -5.13 -11.42
CA ALA A 304 -26.77 -6.43 -12.02
C ALA A 304 -27.13 -7.52 -10.99
N ILE A 305 -26.54 -7.43 -9.80
CA ILE A 305 -26.80 -8.38 -8.70
C ILE A 305 -28.03 -8.00 -7.87
N SER A 306 -28.47 -6.74 -7.96
CA SER A 306 -29.73 -6.27 -7.37
C SER A 306 -30.91 -7.06 -7.98
N GLY A 307 -31.43 -8.03 -7.23
CA GLY A 307 -32.55 -8.90 -7.62
C GLY A 307 -32.19 -10.33 -8.04
N GLN A 308 -30.91 -10.71 -8.08
CA GLN A 308 -30.51 -12.11 -8.30
C GLN A 308 -30.64 -12.93 -7.02
N VAL A 309 -30.84 -14.25 -7.15
CA VAL A 309 -31.00 -15.17 -6.02
C VAL A 309 -29.92 -16.26 -6.09
N ILE A 310 -29.15 -16.43 -5.01
CA ILE A 310 -28.14 -17.47 -4.85
C ILE A 310 -28.82 -18.76 -4.43
N THR A 311 -28.39 -19.87 -5.04
CA THR A 311 -28.59 -21.20 -4.47
C THR A 311 -27.54 -21.42 -3.38
N VAL A 312 -27.93 -21.48 -2.11
CA VAL A 312 -26.97 -21.85 -1.06
C VAL A 312 -26.89 -23.36 -1.00
N VAL A 313 -25.72 -23.90 -1.35
CA VAL A 313 -25.44 -25.32 -1.19
C VAL A 313 -24.81 -25.51 0.19
N HIS A 314 -25.60 -25.99 1.16
CA HIS A 314 -25.18 -26.19 2.55
C HIS A 314 -24.29 -27.44 2.77
N ASP A 315 -23.37 -27.75 1.86
CA ASP A 315 -22.65 -29.02 1.84
C ASP A 315 -21.65 -29.17 3.01
N SER A 316 -20.95 -28.11 3.42
CA SER A 316 -19.94 -28.17 4.48
C SER A 316 -20.53 -28.34 5.88
N LYS A 317 -21.67 -27.69 6.18
CA LYS A 317 -22.35 -27.85 7.46
C LYS A 317 -22.86 -29.26 7.63
N VAL A 318 -23.48 -29.81 6.59
CA VAL A 318 -23.95 -31.19 6.58
C VAL A 318 -22.79 -32.17 6.68
N LYS A 319 -21.70 -31.93 5.95
CA LYS A 319 -20.48 -32.76 6.03
C LYS A 319 -19.89 -32.76 7.45
N LYS A 320 -19.72 -31.59 8.08
CA LYS A 320 -19.21 -31.46 9.47
C LYS A 320 -20.13 -32.14 10.48
N LEU A 321 -21.44 -31.96 10.35
CA LEU A 321 -22.44 -32.62 11.20
C LEU A 321 -22.35 -34.14 11.11
N LEU A 322 -22.26 -34.68 9.88
CA LEU A 322 -22.15 -36.13 9.69
C LEU A 322 -20.82 -36.69 10.23
N HIS A 323 -19.70 -35.96 10.07
CA HIS A 323 -18.43 -36.33 10.68
C HIS A 323 -18.53 -36.37 12.21
N SER A 324 -19.18 -35.37 12.81
CA SER A 324 -19.40 -35.32 14.26
C SER A 324 -20.25 -36.47 14.80
N LEU A 325 -21.18 -37.01 13.99
CA LEU A 325 -22.15 -38.02 14.45
C LEU A 325 -21.74 -39.45 14.13
N TYR A 326 -21.02 -39.67 13.02
CA TYR A 326 -20.82 -41.01 12.46
C TYR A 326 -19.36 -41.43 12.29
N ASP A 327 -18.40 -40.54 12.54
CA ASP A 327 -17.01 -40.96 12.60
C ASP A 327 -16.79 -41.82 13.86
N THR A 328 -16.11 -42.94 13.69
CA THR A 328 -15.81 -43.86 14.80
C THR A 328 -14.32 -44.13 14.88
N ILE A 329 -13.85 -44.52 16.06
CA ILE A 329 -12.48 -44.96 16.26
C ILE A 329 -12.50 -46.49 16.30
N ASP A 330 -11.63 -47.13 15.54
CA ASP A 330 -11.53 -48.59 15.59
C ASP A 330 -10.68 -49.08 16.76
N LYS A 331 -10.67 -50.40 16.96
CA LYS A 331 -9.91 -51.07 18.02
C LYS A 331 -8.39 -50.79 18.00
N ASN A 332 -7.86 -50.23 16.91
CA ASN A 332 -6.46 -49.86 16.76
C ASN A 332 -6.23 -48.34 16.90
N GLY A 333 -7.23 -47.57 17.32
CA GLY A 333 -7.14 -46.11 17.47
C GLY A 333 -7.24 -45.34 16.15
N LYS A 334 -7.60 -45.99 15.03
CA LYS A 334 -7.69 -45.31 13.72
C LYS A 334 -9.09 -44.76 13.48
N LEU A 335 -9.15 -43.49 13.07
CA LEU A 335 -10.40 -42.81 12.68
C LEU A 335 -11.00 -43.45 11.42
N ARG A 336 -12.29 -43.82 11.48
CA ARG A 336 -13.07 -44.36 10.37
C ARG A 336 -14.14 -43.37 9.94
N THR A 337 -13.95 -42.80 8.75
CA THR A 337 -14.86 -41.82 8.13
C THR A 337 -15.72 -42.42 7.01
N ALA A 338 -15.59 -43.72 6.74
CA ALA A 338 -16.20 -44.37 5.56
C ALA A 338 -17.74 -44.31 5.57
N LYS A 339 -18.38 -44.40 6.75
CA LYS A 339 -19.83 -44.24 6.89
C LYS A 339 -20.25 -42.81 6.53
N THR A 340 -19.57 -41.83 7.12
CA THR A 340 -19.77 -40.40 6.85
C THR A 340 -19.63 -40.05 5.38
N VAL A 341 -18.55 -40.49 4.73
CA VAL A 341 -18.31 -40.24 3.30
C VAL A 341 -19.43 -40.82 2.43
N ARG A 342 -19.89 -42.04 2.75
CA ARG A 342 -21.00 -42.70 2.02
C ARG A 342 -22.33 -41.95 2.20
N LEU A 343 -22.65 -41.56 3.44
CA LEU A 343 -23.85 -40.81 3.78
C LEU A 343 -23.87 -39.42 3.14
N PHE A 344 -22.72 -38.74 3.15
CA PHE A 344 -22.57 -37.45 2.49
C PHE A 344 -22.70 -37.57 0.97
N GLY A 345 -22.14 -38.61 0.36
CA GLY A 345 -22.36 -38.92 -1.06
C GLY A 345 -23.84 -39.17 -1.40
N PHE A 346 -24.57 -39.86 -0.51
CA PHE A 346 -26.02 -40.06 -0.65
C PHE A 346 -26.80 -38.74 -0.55
N TYR A 347 -26.49 -37.90 0.44
CA TYR A 347 -27.07 -36.55 0.58
C TYR A 347 -26.85 -35.69 -0.68
N ARG A 348 -25.63 -35.68 -1.23
CA ARG A 348 -25.33 -34.94 -2.48
C ARG A 348 -26.14 -35.47 -3.66
N ARG A 349 -26.34 -36.79 -3.78
CA ARG A 349 -27.23 -37.37 -4.80
C ARG A 349 -28.68 -36.93 -4.63
N LEU A 350 -29.18 -36.80 -3.40
CA LEU A 350 -30.52 -36.24 -3.17
C LEU A 350 -30.61 -34.79 -3.63
N CYS A 351 -29.57 -33.98 -3.41
CA CYS A 351 -29.50 -32.58 -3.85
C CYS A 351 -29.44 -32.43 -5.37
N THR A 352 -28.75 -33.34 -6.07
CA THR A 352 -28.52 -33.22 -7.52
C THR A 352 -29.56 -33.95 -8.37
N GLU A 353 -30.00 -35.14 -7.95
CA GLU A 353 -30.90 -36.00 -8.73
C GLU A 353 -32.35 -35.94 -8.24
N GLY A 354 -32.58 -35.52 -7.00
CA GLY A 354 -33.91 -35.46 -6.37
C GLY A 354 -34.38 -36.77 -5.76
N TYR A 355 -35.09 -36.66 -4.63
CA TYR A 355 -35.48 -37.79 -3.78
C TYR A 355 -36.23 -38.89 -4.54
N ALA A 356 -37.19 -38.50 -5.38
CA ALA A 356 -37.98 -39.46 -6.16
C ALA A 356 -37.13 -40.24 -7.17
N LYS A 357 -36.16 -39.58 -7.81
CA LYS A 357 -35.27 -40.21 -8.79
C LYS A 357 -34.30 -41.15 -8.10
N VAL A 358 -33.61 -40.70 -7.05
CA VAL A 358 -32.68 -41.53 -6.25
C VAL A 358 -33.38 -42.74 -5.64
N LYS A 359 -34.61 -42.58 -5.14
CA LYS A 359 -35.42 -43.69 -4.63
C LYS A 359 -35.70 -44.74 -5.71
N ARG A 360 -35.97 -44.32 -6.96
CA ARG A 360 -36.19 -45.23 -8.09
C ARG A 360 -34.90 -45.94 -8.51
N THR A 361 -33.79 -45.21 -8.68
CA THR A 361 -32.51 -45.79 -9.13
C THR A 361 -31.83 -46.68 -8.09
N MET A 362 -31.97 -46.39 -6.79
CA MET A 362 -31.47 -47.28 -5.73
C MET A 362 -32.48 -48.37 -5.36
N GLY A 363 -33.76 -48.16 -5.69
CA GLY A 363 -34.84 -49.12 -5.43
C GLY A 363 -34.72 -50.42 -6.22
N THR A 364 -34.03 -50.41 -7.36
CA THR A 364 -33.82 -51.59 -8.22
C THR A 364 -32.65 -52.48 -7.79
N THR A 365 -31.70 -51.98 -7.00
CA THR A 365 -30.47 -52.73 -6.60
C THR A 365 -30.21 -52.78 -5.09
N GLY A 366 -30.92 -51.99 -4.26
CA GLY A 366 -30.66 -51.92 -2.82
C GLY A 366 -31.72 -51.14 -2.03
N LYS A 367 -32.96 -51.62 -2.01
CA LYS A 367 -34.10 -50.98 -1.35
C LYS A 367 -33.85 -50.68 0.14
N SER A 368 -33.22 -51.60 0.87
CA SER A 368 -32.86 -51.43 2.29
C SER A 368 -31.82 -50.32 2.49
N SER A 369 -30.80 -50.25 1.62
CA SER A 369 -29.73 -49.24 1.68
C SER A 369 -30.27 -47.80 1.55
N PHE A 370 -31.27 -47.59 0.71
CA PHE A 370 -31.93 -46.28 0.58
C PHE A 370 -32.59 -45.85 1.89
N TYR A 371 -33.43 -46.72 2.49
CA TYR A 371 -34.13 -46.38 3.73
C TYR A 371 -33.19 -46.26 4.92
N ASN A 372 -32.13 -47.07 4.99
CA ASN A 372 -31.11 -46.95 6.03
C ASN A 372 -30.38 -45.60 5.96
N ALA A 373 -29.98 -45.16 4.76
CA ALA A 373 -29.34 -43.86 4.58
C ALA A 373 -30.30 -42.69 4.87
N VAL A 374 -31.59 -42.82 4.52
CA VAL A 374 -32.61 -41.82 4.90
C VAL A 374 -32.77 -41.78 6.41
N ASN A 375 -32.86 -42.93 7.10
CA ASN A 375 -33.01 -42.97 8.56
C ASN A 375 -31.79 -42.41 9.29
N ASP A 376 -30.57 -42.69 8.80
CA ASP A 376 -29.35 -42.06 9.32
C ASP A 376 -29.41 -40.52 9.13
N LEU A 377 -29.85 -39.99 7.98
CA LEU A 377 -30.05 -38.55 7.81
C LEU A 377 -31.15 -37.98 8.73
N LEU A 378 -32.25 -38.70 8.96
CA LEU A 378 -33.27 -38.27 9.92
C LEU A 378 -32.72 -38.20 11.35
N ALA A 379 -31.91 -39.19 11.75
CA ALA A 379 -31.23 -39.23 13.04
C ALA A 379 -30.20 -38.09 13.20
N ALA A 380 -29.62 -37.63 12.08
CA ALA A 380 -28.76 -36.45 12.04
C ALA A 380 -29.52 -35.12 12.14
N GLY A 381 -30.86 -35.13 12.26
CA GLY A 381 -31.68 -33.94 12.50
C GLY A 381 -32.42 -33.39 11.28
N PHE A 382 -32.37 -34.08 10.13
CA PHE A 382 -33.17 -33.69 8.97
C PHE A 382 -34.61 -34.15 9.12
N SER A 383 -35.57 -33.34 8.67
CA SER A 383 -36.94 -33.79 8.49
C SER A 383 -37.11 -34.52 7.16
N LYS A 384 -38.07 -35.45 7.11
CA LYS A 384 -38.39 -36.17 5.87
C LYS A 384 -38.83 -35.23 4.74
N ALA A 385 -39.57 -34.17 5.08
CA ALA A 385 -40.00 -33.16 4.13
C ALA A 385 -38.81 -32.38 3.55
N GLN A 386 -37.80 -32.04 4.36
CA GLN A 386 -36.57 -31.44 3.86
C GLN A 386 -35.85 -32.39 2.90
N LEU A 387 -35.63 -33.65 3.29
CA LEU A 387 -34.96 -34.65 2.43
C LEU A 387 -35.68 -34.86 1.09
N GLN A 388 -37.01 -34.77 1.08
CA GLN A 388 -37.83 -34.90 -0.14
C GLN A 388 -37.79 -33.69 -1.07
N ASN A 389 -37.33 -32.54 -0.58
CA ASN A 389 -37.26 -31.29 -1.33
C ASN A 389 -35.81 -30.77 -1.46
N LEU A 390 -34.78 -31.58 -1.17
CA LEU A 390 -33.37 -31.15 -1.26
C LEU A 390 -32.93 -30.76 -2.67
N ASP A 391 -33.60 -31.27 -3.70
CA ASP A 391 -33.42 -30.85 -5.10
C ASP A 391 -34.06 -29.50 -5.40
N LYS A 392 -35.02 -29.08 -4.57
CA LYS A 392 -35.61 -27.75 -4.58
C LYS A 392 -34.72 -26.85 -3.74
N LYS A 393 -33.60 -26.46 -4.35
CA LYS A 393 -32.63 -25.48 -3.87
C LYS A 393 -33.30 -24.38 -3.04
N GLU A 394 -32.99 -24.27 -1.74
CA GLU A 394 -33.31 -23.08 -0.96
C GLU A 394 -32.49 -21.92 -1.53
N THR A 395 -33.19 -20.92 -2.05
CA THR A 395 -32.58 -19.80 -2.75
C THR A 395 -32.58 -18.57 -1.82
N LEU A 396 -31.40 -18.15 -1.35
CA LEU A 396 -31.23 -16.88 -0.65
C LEU A 396 -30.98 -15.77 -1.68
N PRO A 397 -31.64 -14.61 -1.62
CA PRO A 397 -31.33 -13.50 -2.54
C PRO A 397 -29.83 -13.13 -2.48
N LEU A 398 -29.16 -13.03 -3.63
CA LEU A 398 -27.76 -12.58 -3.78
C LEU A 398 -27.53 -11.25 -3.08
N VAL A 399 -28.53 -10.38 -3.13
CA VAL A 399 -28.57 -9.08 -2.46
C VAL A 399 -28.43 -9.20 -0.94
N HIS A 400 -29.04 -10.21 -0.31
CA HIS A 400 -28.95 -10.40 1.15
C HIS A 400 -27.61 -11.02 1.57
N LEU A 401 -26.86 -11.65 0.65
CA LEU A 401 -25.53 -12.19 0.94
C LEU A 401 -24.42 -11.14 0.70
N LEU A 402 -24.60 -10.23 -0.26
CA LEU A 402 -23.61 -9.22 -0.67
C LEU A 402 -23.91 -7.84 -0.06
N GLU A 403 -24.20 -7.80 1.24
CA GLU A 403 -24.36 -6.53 1.96
C GLU A 403 -22.98 -5.97 2.39
N PHE A 404 -22.69 -4.73 2.00
CA PHE A 404 -21.43 -4.06 2.33
C PHE A 404 -21.58 -3.21 3.58
N ASP A 405 -20.93 -3.64 4.65
CA ASP A 405 -20.65 -2.77 5.79
C ASP A 405 -19.32 -2.02 5.55
N PHE A 406 -19.42 -0.79 5.06
CA PHE A 406 -18.25 0.07 4.80
C PHE A 406 -17.49 0.49 6.07
N ASN A 407 -18.10 0.35 7.26
CA ASN A 407 -17.45 0.65 8.52
C ASN A 407 -16.67 -0.57 9.06
N ALA A 408 -17.10 -1.80 8.73
CA ALA A 408 -16.44 -3.04 9.13
C ALA A 408 -15.35 -3.53 8.13
N GLN A 409 -14.53 -2.60 7.63
CA GLN A 409 -13.46 -2.90 6.66
C GLN A 409 -12.08 -3.10 7.29
N ARG A 410 -11.97 -2.91 8.61
CA ARG A 410 -10.75 -3.05 9.40
C ARG A 410 -11.08 -3.81 10.69
N PRO A 411 -10.14 -4.55 11.29
CA PRO A 411 -10.35 -5.14 12.61
C PRO A 411 -10.45 -4.04 13.67
N ALA A 412 -11.04 -4.36 14.83
CA ALA A 412 -11.36 -3.36 15.86
C ALA A 412 -10.10 -2.73 16.51
N ASP A 413 -9.00 -3.46 16.51
CA ASP A 413 -7.68 -3.07 17.00
C ASP A 413 -6.80 -2.41 15.92
N TYR A 414 -7.38 -2.08 14.76
CA TYR A 414 -6.64 -1.43 13.69
C TYR A 414 -6.12 -0.05 14.11
N VAL A 415 -4.81 0.15 13.95
CA VAL A 415 -4.14 1.44 14.09
C VAL A 415 -3.71 1.92 12.71
N GLU A 416 -4.12 3.15 12.36
CA GLU A 416 -3.74 3.80 11.10
C GLU A 416 -2.21 3.99 11.04
N PRO A 417 -1.53 3.58 9.94
CA PRO A 417 -0.09 3.79 9.81
C PRO A 417 0.28 5.28 9.89
N VAL A 418 1.43 5.56 10.50
CA VAL A 418 1.94 6.92 10.63
C VAL A 418 2.30 7.47 9.25
N MET A 419 1.75 8.63 8.92
CA MET A 419 2.05 9.31 7.67
C MET A 419 3.48 9.84 7.65
N PRO A 420 4.26 9.58 6.58
CA PRO A 420 5.60 10.16 6.44
C PRO A 420 5.56 11.68 6.53
N LEU A 421 6.39 12.23 7.43
CA LEU A 421 6.50 13.67 7.66
C LEU A 421 5.11 14.31 7.88
N ALA A 422 4.22 13.65 8.62
CA ALA A 422 2.84 14.09 8.87
C ALA A 422 2.70 15.53 9.40
N ALA A 423 3.76 16.04 10.02
CA ALA A 423 3.85 17.40 10.52
C ALA A 423 3.90 18.47 9.41
N LEU A 424 4.35 18.10 8.21
CA LEU A 424 4.46 19.00 7.07
C LEU A 424 3.15 18.98 6.28
N ASP A 425 2.74 20.14 5.77
CA ASP A 425 1.75 20.16 4.70
C ASP A 425 2.30 19.47 3.44
N TYR A 426 1.44 19.26 2.43
CA TYR A 426 1.88 18.51 1.26
C TYR A 426 2.92 19.26 0.41
N ARG A 427 2.88 20.59 0.34
CA ARG A 427 3.85 21.39 -0.42
C ARG A 427 5.20 21.40 0.28
N GLU A 428 5.21 21.56 1.60
CA GLU A 428 6.40 21.44 2.43
C GLU A 428 7.03 20.04 2.30
N PHE A 429 6.19 18.99 2.32
CA PHE A 429 6.64 17.63 2.06
C PHE A 429 7.32 17.50 0.68
N LEU A 430 6.73 18.07 -0.37
CA LEU A 430 7.33 18.06 -1.70
C LEU A 430 8.67 18.82 -1.76
N ALA A 431 8.78 19.96 -1.08
CA ALA A 431 10.03 20.70 -0.98
C ALA A 431 11.16 19.87 -0.35
N VAL A 432 10.83 19.06 0.66
CA VAL A 432 11.76 18.10 1.27
C VAL A 432 12.12 16.97 0.28
N MET A 433 11.15 16.41 -0.43
CA MET A 433 11.42 15.34 -1.41
C MET A 433 12.27 15.81 -2.61
N SER A 434 12.09 17.06 -3.04
CA SER A 434 12.80 17.66 -4.18
C SER A 434 14.24 18.06 -3.88
N GLY A 435 14.69 17.93 -2.62
CA GLY A 435 16.01 18.38 -2.17
C GLY A 435 16.16 19.90 -2.04
N SER A 436 15.06 20.66 -2.24
CA SER A 436 15.04 22.12 -2.11
C SER A 436 15.11 22.58 -0.65
N ALA A 437 14.77 21.69 0.29
CA ALA A 437 14.99 21.90 1.71
C ALA A 437 16.34 21.29 2.13
N ALA A 438 17.43 22.04 1.94
CA ALA A 438 18.26 22.21 3.12
C ALA A 438 17.31 22.75 4.21
N MET A 439 17.26 22.13 5.39
CA MET A 439 16.51 22.71 6.51
C MET A 439 17.17 24.06 6.87
N GLN A 440 16.84 25.11 6.12
CA GLN A 440 17.08 26.48 6.50
C GLN A 440 15.90 26.84 7.41
N ASP A 441 16.24 27.12 8.66
CA ASP A 441 15.35 27.49 9.77
C ASP A 441 14.35 28.62 9.39
N GLU A 442 14.65 29.36 8.33
CA GLU A 442 13.85 30.47 7.76
C GLU A 442 12.55 30.03 7.07
N ALA A 443 12.40 28.76 6.64
CA ALA A 443 11.19 28.30 5.94
C ALA A 443 10.05 27.87 6.89
N LEU A 444 10.34 27.67 8.18
CA LEU A 444 9.37 27.27 9.17
C LEU A 444 8.73 28.50 9.82
N THR A 445 7.40 28.50 9.98
CA THR A 445 6.73 29.56 10.74
C THR A 445 7.27 29.61 12.18
N LEU A 446 7.31 30.80 12.81
CA LEU A 446 7.77 30.97 14.20
C LEU A 446 7.09 29.97 15.16
N ASP A 447 5.79 29.76 14.99
CA ASP A 447 5.00 28.82 15.78
C ASP A 447 5.53 27.38 15.67
N ARG A 448 5.98 27.00 14.46
CA ARG A 448 6.51 25.67 14.17
C ARG A 448 7.94 25.51 14.68
N ARG A 449 8.78 26.54 14.52
CA ARG A 449 10.13 26.55 15.08
C ARG A 449 10.08 26.44 16.61
N LEU A 450 9.17 27.17 17.27
CA LEU A 450 8.92 27.08 18.71
C LEU A 450 8.44 25.69 19.16
N ALA A 451 7.53 25.08 18.40
CA ALA A 451 7.04 23.74 18.71
C ALA A 451 8.16 22.69 18.70
N ILE A 452 9.06 22.75 17.70
CA ILE A 452 10.21 21.86 17.60
C ILE A 452 11.20 22.11 18.75
N SER A 453 11.49 23.37 19.08
CA SER A 453 12.37 23.70 20.21
C SER A 453 11.81 23.18 21.54
N LEU A 454 10.49 23.29 21.76
CA LEU A 454 9.83 22.76 22.97
C LEU A 454 9.92 21.24 23.11
N GLU A 455 9.82 20.49 22.01
CA GLU A 455 10.02 19.05 22.01
C GLU A 455 11.43 18.67 22.51
N GLY A 456 12.45 19.47 22.17
CA GLY A 456 13.82 19.33 22.69
C GLY A 456 13.93 19.47 24.22
N PHE A 457 12.99 20.20 24.86
CA PHE A 457 12.86 20.32 26.31
C PHE A 457 11.87 19.32 26.92
N GLY A 458 11.33 18.39 26.13
CA GLY A 458 10.30 17.44 26.57
C GLY A 458 8.94 18.09 26.85
N LEU A 459 8.67 19.26 26.26
CA LEU A 459 7.44 20.02 26.45
C LEU A 459 6.52 19.96 25.22
N PRO A 460 5.19 19.91 25.41
CA PRO A 460 4.23 19.87 24.31
C PRO A 460 4.11 21.22 23.58
N ALA A 461 3.76 21.16 22.29
CA ALA A 461 3.51 22.33 21.45
C ALA A 461 2.34 23.23 21.92
N SER A 462 1.51 22.79 22.86
CA SER A 462 0.43 23.60 23.45
C SER A 462 0.94 24.83 24.21
N TYR A 463 2.23 24.87 24.56
CA TYR A 463 2.83 26.02 25.22
C TYR A 463 3.23 27.17 24.27
N VAL A 464 3.20 26.97 22.94
CA VAL A 464 3.60 27.97 21.94
C VAL A 464 2.84 29.28 22.10
N GLU A 465 1.50 29.22 22.21
CA GLU A 465 0.67 30.41 22.40
C GLU A 465 0.93 31.12 23.74
N GLY A 466 1.26 30.36 24.78
CA GLY A 466 1.66 30.92 26.08
C GLY A 466 2.97 31.69 25.98
N LEU A 467 3.98 31.12 25.32
CA LEU A 467 5.28 31.75 25.11
C LEU A 467 5.18 33.01 24.24
N LYS A 468 4.41 32.96 23.16
CA LYS A 468 4.11 34.14 22.31
C LYS A 468 3.41 35.25 23.08
N ALA A 469 2.58 34.89 24.05
CA ALA A 469 1.93 35.83 24.97
C ALA A 469 2.84 36.30 26.12
N GLY A 470 4.14 35.98 26.10
CA GLY A 470 5.13 36.39 27.10
C GLY A 470 5.07 35.60 28.41
N ARG A 471 4.40 34.44 28.44
CA ARG A 471 4.30 33.60 29.64
C ARG A 471 5.43 32.59 29.69
N SER A 472 6.12 32.52 30.82
CA SER A 472 7.15 31.51 31.08
C SER A 472 6.55 30.13 31.42
N ILE A 473 7.19 29.06 30.97
CA ILE A 473 6.83 27.67 31.31
C ILE A 473 7.66 27.22 32.51
N ARG A 474 7.02 26.67 33.54
CA ARG A 474 7.74 26.14 34.71
C ARG A 474 8.23 24.72 34.42
N LEU A 475 9.55 24.49 34.50
CA LEU A 475 10.16 23.18 34.23
C LEU A 475 10.17 22.32 35.50
N THR A 476 10.98 22.69 36.50
CA THR A 476 11.04 22.07 37.83
C THR A 476 11.67 23.03 38.85
N GLY A 477 11.22 23.04 40.10
CA GLY A 477 11.77 23.90 41.16
C GLY A 477 11.61 25.41 40.86
N GLU A 478 12.72 26.14 40.91
CA GLU A 478 12.85 27.57 40.58
C GLU A 478 13.24 27.83 39.12
N ARG A 479 13.14 26.81 38.25
CA ARG A 479 13.51 26.92 36.84
C ARG A 479 12.31 27.20 35.95
N SER A 480 12.44 28.21 35.10
CA SER A 480 11.44 28.58 34.10
C SER A 480 12.05 28.74 32.71
N LEU A 481 11.27 28.41 31.68
CA LEU A 481 11.63 28.60 30.28
C LEU A 481 10.85 29.79 29.73
N SER A 482 11.54 30.77 29.16
CA SER A 482 10.94 31.97 28.55
C SER A 482 11.35 32.13 27.10
N LEU A 483 10.51 32.78 26.30
CA LEU A 483 10.79 33.08 24.91
C LEU A 483 11.51 34.44 24.79
N ALA A 484 12.71 34.44 24.22
CA ALA A 484 13.35 35.65 23.69
C ALA A 484 13.09 35.68 22.18
N LEU A 485 12.40 36.71 21.69
CA LEU A 485 12.09 36.92 20.27
C LEU A 485 12.68 38.25 19.83
N TRP A 486 13.40 38.27 18.70
CA TRP A 486 14.04 39.47 18.14
C TRP A 486 13.23 40.05 16.97
N GLU A 487 13.56 41.30 16.60
CA GLU A 487 12.85 42.06 15.55
C GLU A 487 13.00 41.45 14.14
N ASP A 488 14.04 40.64 13.92
CA ASP A 488 14.30 39.88 12.69
C ASP A 488 13.55 38.54 12.63
N GLY A 489 12.79 38.19 13.67
CA GLY A 489 12.03 36.94 13.75
C GLY A 489 12.82 35.74 14.27
N GLU A 490 14.11 35.91 14.61
CA GLU A 490 14.87 34.91 15.36
C GLU A 490 14.34 34.77 16.79
N PHE A 491 14.50 33.59 17.39
CA PHE A 491 14.12 33.37 18.78
C PHE A 491 15.03 32.38 19.50
N ASP A 492 14.99 32.42 20.83
CA ASP A 492 15.68 31.48 21.70
C ASP A 492 14.81 31.16 22.92
N LEU A 493 14.90 29.91 23.41
CA LEU A 493 14.22 29.49 24.64
C LEU A 493 15.22 29.56 25.79
N VAL A 494 15.02 30.55 26.67
CA VAL A 494 15.95 30.85 27.76
C VAL A 494 15.46 30.17 29.03
N GLU A 495 16.24 29.20 29.52
CA GLU A 495 16.07 28.65 30.87
C GLU A 495 16.63 29.65 31.88
N SER A 496 15.80 29.97 32.85
CA SER A 496 16.03 30.99 33.86
C SER A 496 15.87 30.36 35.24
N VAL A 497 16.75 30.74 36.19
CA VAL A 497 16.75 30.27 37.58
C VAL A 497 16.64 31.50 38.46
N ALA A 498 15.69 31.51 39.40
CA ALA A 498 15.39 32.70 40.19
C ALA A 498 16.60 33.22 41.02
N GLU A 499 17.31 34.22 40.49
CA GLU A 499 17.59 35.54 41.08
C GLU A 499 18.50 36.37 40.15
N ASN A 500 18.00 37.58 39.79
CA ASN A 500 18.70 38.70 39.12
C ASN A 500 19.17 38.49 37.66
N GLU A 501 18.22 38.42 36.73
CA GLU A 501 18.47 37.82 35.40
C GLU A 501 18.49 38.74 34.16
N LEU A 502 18.18 40.04 34.18
CA LEU A 502 18.15 40.80 32.91
C LEU A 502 19.55 41.14 32.34
N GLN A 503 20.54 41.40 33.20
CA GLN A 503 21.87 41.81 32.74
C GLN A 503 22.74 40.61 32.34
N CYS A 504 22.72 39.54 33.13
CA CYS A 504 23.47 38.31 32.82
C CYS A 504 22.94 37.59 31.57
N ILE A 505 21.63 37.70 31.29
CA ILE A 505 21.03 37.15 30.07
C ILE A 505 21.46 37.95 28.84
N ARG A 506 21.46 39.29 28.88
CA ARG A 506 21.96 40.12 27.77
C ARG A 506 23.42 39.81 27.45
N ASP A 507 24.27 39.74 28.47
CA ASP A 507 25.71 39.53 28.28
C ASP A 507 26.02 38.13 27.71
N LYS A 508 25.24 37.09 28.11
CA LYS A 508 25.38 35.73 27.55
C LYS A 508 24.87 35.62 26.11
N LEU A 509 23.80 36.34 25.76
CA LEU A 509 23.25 36.34 24.40
C LEU A 509 24.17 37.10 23.42
N GLU A 510 24.73 38.24 23.83
CA GLU A 510 25.77 38.92 23.03
C GLU A 510 27.02 38.05 22.82
N PHE A 511 27.49 37.36 23.87
CA PHE A 511 28.65 36.48 23.75
C PHE A 511 28.41 35.33 22.77
N ARG A 512 27.21 34.71 22.79
CA ARG A 512 26.86 33.64 21.86
C ARG A 512 26.75 34.14 20.42
N ARG A 513 26.20 35.34 20.20
CA ARG A 513 26.16 35.98 18.88
C ARG A 513 27.56 36.22 18.33
N LEU A 514 28.44 36.84 19.12
CA LEU A 514 29.83 37.09 18.74
C LEU A 514 30.59 35.79 18.45
N SER A 515 30.31 34.73 19.20
CA SER A 515 30.90 33.41 18.97
C SER A 515 30.40 32.78 17.66
N ARG A 516 29.11 32.93 17.32
CA ARG A 516 28.49 32.43 16.09
C ARG A 516 29.00 33.19 14.85
N ASP A 517 29.08 34.51 14.95
CA ASP A 517 29.59 35.38 13.88
C ASP A 517 31.10 35.13 13.63
N SER A 518 31.86 34.80 14.68
CA SER A 518 33.27 34.41 14.55
C SER A 518 33.49 33.02 13.93
N ALA A 519 32.54 32.08 14.10
CA ALA A 519 32.62 30.75 13.50
C ALA A 519 32.33 30.81 11.98
N LEU A 520 31.38 31.65 11.58
CA LEU A 520 31.08 31.94 10.18
C LEU A 520 32.26 32.61 9.46
N SER A 521 32.98 33.54 10.11
CA SER A 521 34.14 34.19 9.50
C SER A 521 35.36 33.27 9.36
N VAL A 522 35.48 32.22 10.18
CA VAL A 522 36.59 31.25 10.10
C VAL A 522 36.33 30.22 8.98
N GLU A 523 35.09 29.83 8.75
CA GLU A 523 34.71 28.98 7.62
C GLU A 523 34.89 29.72 6.28
N ASP A 524 34.55 31.01 6.22
CA ASP A 524 34.80 31.85 5.04
C ASP A 524 36.30 32.04 4.76
N ALA A 525 37.12 32.25 5.79
CA ALA A 525 38.59 32.36 5.64
C ALA A 525 39.27 31.04 5.25
N GLN A 526 38.73 29.89 5.68
CA GLN A 526 39.22 28.57 5.26
C GLN A 526 38.83 28.26 3.81
N SER A 527 37.68 28.76 3.34
CA SER A 527 37.24 28.66 1.95
C SER A 527 38.09 29.55 1.02
N GLU A 528 38.48 30.76 1.47
CA GLU A 528 39.38 31.66 0.72
C GLU A 528 40.83 31.17 0.65
N MET A 529 41.35 30.55 1.73
CA MET A 529 42.69 29.95 1.75
C MET A 529 42.80 28.70 0.87
N ALA A 530 41.72 27.93 0.70
CA ALA A 530 41.66 26.80 -0.22
C ALA A 530 41.65 27.25 -1.70
N TYR A 531 41.11 28.44 -1.99
CA TYR A 531 41.13 29.04 -3.32
C TYR A 531 42.52 29.57 -3.74
N LEU A 532 43.40 29.85 -2.78
CA LEU A 532 44.75 30.40 -3.00
C LEU A 532 45.89 29.34 -2.97
N GLY A 533 45.57 28.04 -2.88
CA GLY A 533 46.53 26.96 -3.16
C GLY A 533 47.64 26.75 -2.12
N PHE A 534 47.44 27.12 -0.85
CA PHE A 534 48.39 26.80 0.22
C PHE A 534 48.05 25.47 0.89
N ASN A 535 48.98 24.51 0.85
CA ASN A 535 48.88 23.21 1.53
C ASN A 535 49.72 23.21 2.82
N PRO A 536 49.12 23.25 4.02
CA PRO A 536 49.86 23.21 5.28
C PRO A 536 49.94 21.77 5.79
N ALA A 537 50.73 20.93 5.14
CA ALA A 537 51.11 19.61 5.66
C ALA A 537 52.64 19.43 5.59
N SER A 538 53.37 20.18 6.41
CA SER A 538 54.72 19.77 6.82
C SER A 538 55.06 20.24 8.24
N ARG A 539 55.44 19.27 9.08
CA ARG A 539 55.97 19.36 10.47
C ARG A 539 54.86 19.66 11.50
N TYR A 540 54.65 18.86 12.54
CA TYR A 540 55.62 18.39 13.54
C TYR A 540 55.19 17.06 14.16
N SER A 541 56.15 16.15 14.32
CA SER A 541 56.04 14.99 15.22
C SER A 541 56.33 15.43 16.65
N TYR A 542 55.39 15.23 17.58
CA TYR A 542 55.67 15.26 19.01
C TYR A 542 55.56 13.83 19.57
N LYS A 543 56.71 13.27 19.95
CA LYS A 543 56.80 12.11 20.84
C LYS A 543 56.61 12.61 22.27
N SER A 544 55.69 12.03 23.02
CA SER A 544 55.80 11.94 24.48
C SER A 544 55.11 10.68 24.99
N ASN A 545 55.91 9.62 25.13
CA ASN A 545 55.68 8.56 26.11
C ASN A 545 56.36 9.03 27.39
N VAL A 546 55.67 9.07 28.53
CA VAL A 546 56.11 8.51 29.83
C VAL A 546 54.95 8.65 30.84
N GLN A 547 54.40 7.50 31.25
CA GLN A 547 54.10 7.11 32.63
C GLN A 547 53.92 5.58 32.56
N GLY A 548 54.61 4.73 33.32
CA GLY A 548 55.29 4.95 34.59
C GLY A 548 54.88 3.83 35.56
N VAL A 549 55.25 2.60 35.22
CA VAL A 549 55.43 1.45 36.14
C VAL A 549 56.72 0.79 35.64
N LYS A 550 57.88 0.84 36.31
CA LYS A 550 58.27 1.32 37.64
C LYS A 550 59.29 2.45 37.54
#